data_AF-A0AAN8XQA8-F1
#
_entry.id   AF-A0AAN8XQA8-F1
#
_cell.length_a   1.000
_cell.length_b   1.000
_cell.length_c   1.000
_cell.angle_alpha   90.00
_cell.angle_beta   90.00
_cell.angle_gamma   90.00
#
_symmetry.space_group_name_H-M   'P 1'
#
loop_
_entity.id
_entity.type
_entity.pdbx_description
1 polymer ?
#
loop_
_entity_poly.entity_id
_entity_poly.type
_entity_poly.pdbx_seq_one_letter_code
_entity_poly.pdbx_strand_id
1 'polypeptide(L)'
;MKEIPRGVLWVFVLATTLPNAMAECKRTYDYDDVLHKSLLFFEAQRSGVLPASQRVKWRKDSASNDAPDADTKKQVDLAGGYYDAGDYAKFGFPMAATTTLLAWGAIDYGEAYTAANEMVHLREAVKWATDYFIKAHPEANVFYGQVGLGTQDNNYWGRPEDMKMTRPAYKITATKSGSDLAGETAAALAATAIISEFSWDEKTPGVHVLMAQLQPTNQTYLNNAKKYCDKIIDATEKTPKGLVFILKWGSLRYAANAAFLILRAADSYSSQDKAKAKKYQDFAKKQIHYMLGDGGRSYVVGYGCNPPVRPHHPSSSCPSSPAKCDWDTYDQLSSEPNIYELAGALVGGPDSNDNYSDTRENVEQNEVTTDYNAGFQSAVAALRVLAKTGSVTSNRKITTSCETNPKLAAIASNTTRSQDSTTPSVKVHEAFQGNYSYKLKLTLTFSKNVSSWNMDLQFSYDVTNIQVSFSLWTKKS
;
A
#
# COMPACT_ATOMS: atom_id res chain seq x y z
N MET A 1 -44.64 -24.43 -78.74
CA MET A 1 -44.28 -23.00 -78.67
C MET A 1 -43.31 -22.82 -77.51
N LYS A 2 -42.09 -22.38 -77.85
CA LYS A 2 -40.99 -21.82 -77.02
C LYS A 2 -40.65 -22.46 -75.67
N GLU A 3 -39.45 -23.05 -75.62
CA GLU A 3 -38.71 -23.43 -74.40
C GLU A 3 -38.27 -22.20 -73.57
N ILE A 4 -38.19 -22.38 -72.25
CA ILE A 4 -37.37 -21.57 -71.32
C ILE A 4 -36.70 -22.58 -70.34
N PRO A 5 -35.38 -22.50 -70.08
CA PRO A 5 -34.62 -23.57 -69.44
C PRO A 5 -34.75 -23.58 -67.91
N ARG A 6 -34.65 -24.78 -67.32
CA ARG A 6 -34.57 -25.02 -65.87
C ARG A 6 -33.23 -24.52 -65.32
N GLY A 7 -33.23 -23.32 -64.74
CA GLY A 7 -32.14 -22.81 -63.91
C GLY A 7 -32.23 -23.38 -62.50
N VAL A 8 -31.18 -24.09 -62.06
CA VAL A 8 -31.00 -24.57 -60.69
C VAL A 8 -30.72 -23.38 -59.78
N LEU A 9 -31.62 -23.10 -58.85
CA LEU A 9 -31.45 -22.06 -57.83
C LEU A 9 -30.54 -22.61 -56.71
N TRP A 10 -29.25 -22.29 -56.75
CA TRP A 10 -28.34 -22.51 -55.63
C TRP A 10 -28.62 -21.46 -54.56
N VAL A 11 -29.24 -21.86 -53.45
CA VAL A 11 -29.32 -21.03 -52.24
C VAL A 11 -27.95 -21.09 -51.57
N PHE A 12 -27.12 -20.08 -51.79
CA PHE A 12 -25.93 -19.85 -50.98
C PHE A 12 -26.36 -19.29 -49.63
N VAL A 13 -26.36 -20.12 -48.59
CA VAL A 13 -26.37 -19.66 -47.20
C VAL A 13 -24.98 -19.07 -46.94
N LEU A 14 -24.86 -17.75 -47.02
CA LEU A 14 -23.67 -17.05 -46.57
C LEU A 14 -23.66 -17.10 -45.03
N ALA A 15 -23.01 -18.11 -44.46
CA ALA A 15 -22.66 -18.11 -43.05
C ALA A 15 -21.59 -17.04 -42.85
N THR A 16 -22.01 -15.81 -42.54
CA THR A 16 -21.09 -14.77 -42.07
C THR A 16 -20.65 -15.14 -40.66
N THR A 17 -19.60 -15.95 -40.54
CA THR A 17 -18.82 -16.01 -39.31
C THR A 17 -18.14 -14.67 -39.14
N LEU A 18 -18.75 -13.77 -38.36
CA LEU A 18 -18.03 -12.63 -37.82
C LEU A 18 -16.90 -13.19 -36.94
N PRO A 19 -15.62 -12.95 -37.25
CA PRO A 19 -14.58 -13.27 -36.30
C PRO A 19 -14.76 -12.30 -35.13
N ASN A 20 -15.26 -12.80 -34.00
CA ASN A 20 -15.04 -12.18 -32.70
C ASN A 20 -13.55 -12.29 -32.38
N ALA A 21 -12.72 -11.51 -33.09
CA ALA A 21 -11.37 -11.24 -32.66
C ALA A 21 -11.50 -10.32 -31.45
N MET A 22 -11.54 -10.90 -30.25
CA MET A 22 -11.22 -10.12 -29.06
C MET A 22 -9.85 -9.49 -29.31
N ALA A 23 -9.78 -8.17 -29.30
CA ALA A 23 -8.53 -7.45 -29.53
C ALA A 23 -7.48 -7.98 -28.52
N GLU A 24 -6.38 -8.52 -29.02
CA GLU A 24 -5.30 -9.03 -28.17
C GLU A 24 -4.73 -7.85 -27.36
N CYS A 25 -4.64 -8.00 -26.04
CA CYS A 25 -4.15 -6.92 -25.18
C CYS A 25 -2.68 -6.59 -25.52
N LYS A 26 -2.34 -5.30 -25.56
CA LYS A 26 -0.96 -4.85 -25.83
C LYS A 26 0.01 -5.45 -24.81
N ARG A 27 1.11 -6.04 -25.28
CA ARG A 27 2.20 -6.59 -24.43
C ARG A 27 3.27 -5.55 -24.04
N THR A 28 3.08 -4.30 -24.43
CA THR A 28 3.91 -3.16 -24.01
C THR A 28 3.05 -2.20 -23.21
N TYR A 29 3.43 -1.95 -21.97
CA TYR A 29 2.67 -1.16 -21.02
C TYR A 29 3.34 0.19 -20.74
N ASP A 30 2.55 1.25 -20.77
CA ASP A 30 2.97 2.58 -20.37
C ASP A 30 2.91 2.67 -18.84
N TYR A 31 4.07 2.54 -18.18
CA TYR A 31 4.14 2.65 -16.72
C TYR A 31 3.94 4.08 -16.21
N ASP A 32 4.17 5.11 -17.03
CA ASP A 32 3.97 6.50 -16.60
C ASP A 32 2.47 6.76 -16.42
N ASP A 33 1.63 6.28 -17.36
CA ASP A 33 0.17 6.31 -17.24
C ASP A 33 -0.35 5.45 -16.07
N VAL A 34 0.24 4.27 -15.82
CA VAL A 34 -0.13 3.43 -14.67
C VAL A 34 0.17 4.14 -13.35
N LEU A 35 1.35 4.77 -13.20
CA LEU A 35 1.70 5.53 -12.00
C LEU A 35 0.76 6.72 -11.80
N HIS A 36 0.48 7.45 -12.88
CA HIS A 36 -0.46 8.57 -12.87
C HIS A 36 -1.85 8.14 -12.38
N LYS A 37 -2.42 7.10 -13.00
CA LYS A 37 -3.74 6.58 -12.64
C LYS A 37 -3.76 6.04 -11.21
N SER A 38 -2.75 5.30 -10.77
CA SER A 38 -2.68 4.81 -9.38
C SER A 38 -2.69 5.97 -8.36
N LEU A 39 -2.07 7.11 -8.67
CA LEU A 39 -2.16 8.31 -7.82
C LEU A 39 -3.55 8.98 -7.88
N LEU A 40 -4.26 8.92 -9.01
CA LEU A 40 -5.67 9.33 -9.09
C LEU A 40 -6.56 8.45 -8.19
N PHE A 41 -6.28 7.15 -8.08
CA PHE A 41 -6.99 6.30 -7.13
C PHE A 41 -6.80 6.79 -5.68
N PHE A 42 -5.58 7.11 -5.25
CA PHE A 42 -5.37 7.69 -3.92
C PHE A 42 -6.13 9.01 -3.74
N GLU A 43 -6.17 9.88 -4.75
CA GLU A 43 -7.01 11.09 -4.71
C GLU A 43 -8.50 10.79 -4.58
N ALA A 44 -8.97 9.71 -5.20
CA ALA A 44 -10.34 9.22 -5.10
C ALA A 44 -10.67 8.62 -3.73
N GLN A 45 -9.66 8.27 -2.91
CA GLN A 45 -9.83 7.80 -1.54
C GLN A 45 -9.74 8.91 -0.47
N ARG A 46 -9.36 10.15 -0.81
CA ARG A 46 -9.14 11.24 0.16
C ARG A 46 -10.40 11.53 0.99
N SER A 47 -10.33 11.46 2.31
CA SER A 47 -11.36 11.97 3.22
C SER A 47 -11.02 13.39 3.69
N GLY A 48 -12.00 14.17 4.15
CA GLY A 48 -11.82 15.55 4.62
C GLY A 48 -12.11 16.61 3.56
N VAL A 49 -11.58 17.81 3.79
CA VAL A 49 -11.67 18.94 2.85
C VAL A 49 -10.64 18.76 1.75
N LEU A 50 -11.10 18.68 0.50
CA LEU A 50 -10.26 18.43 -0.68
C LEU A 50 -9.52 19.71 -1.10
N PRO A 51 -8.27 19.61 -1.60
CA PRO A 51 -7.52 20.78 -2.03
C PRO A 51 -8.07 21.31 -3.36
N ALA A 52 -7.88 22.59 -3.64
CA ALA A 52 -8.25 23.17 -4.95
C ALA A 52 -7.53 22.47 -6.13
N SER A 53 -6.34 21.92 -5.89
CA SER A 53 -5.56 21.15 -6.86
C SER A 53 -6.08 19.73 -7.13
N GLN A 54 -7.10 19.24 -6.41
CA GLN A 54 -7.68 17.89 -6.57
C GLN A 54 -7.97 17.58 -8.05
N ARG A 55 -7.41 16.50 -8.60
CA ARG A 55 -7.61 16.11 -10.01
C ARG A 55 -8.89 15.30 -10.19
N VAL A 56 -9.25 14.50 -9.20
CA VAL A 56 -10.51 13.72 -9.19
C VAL A 56 -11.69 14.62 -8.83
N LYS A 57 -12.25 15.33 -9.82
CA LYS A 57 -13.26 16.40 -9.64
C LYS A 57 -14.66 15.94 -9.23
N TRP A 58 -14.98 14.66 -9.41
CA TRP A 58 -16.27 14.09 -9.01
C TRP A 58 -16.35 13.85 -7.49
N ARG A 59 -15.23 13.72 -6.79
CA ARG A 59 -15.16 13.73 -5.32
C ARG A 59 -15.43 15.13 -4.77
N LYS A 60 -16.03 15.19 -3.57
CA LYS A 60 -16.33 16.42 -2.82
C LYS A 60 -15.80 16.32 -1.38
N ASP A 61 -15.78 17.45 -0.69
CA ASP A 61 -15.47 17.53 0.74
C ASP A 61 -16.41 16.63 1.53
N SER A 62 -15.86 15.79 2.40
CA SER A 62 -16.63 14.81 3.16
C SER A 62 -15.96 14.51 4.49
N ALA A 63 -16.74 14.09 5.51
CA ALA A 63 -16.23 13.80 6.85
C ALA A 63 -15.32 14.91 7.44
N SER A 64 -15.59 16.18 7.09
CA SER A 64 -14.77 17.34 7.48
C SER A 64 -14.95 17.73 8.95
N ASN A 65 -16.05 17.30 9.56
CA ASN A 65 -16.40 17.55 10.95
C ASN A 65 -16.64 16.26 11.75
N ASP A 66 -16.22 15.10 11.23
CA ASP A 66 -16.05 13.90 12.03
C ASP A 66 -14.72 14.06 12.81
N ALA A 67 -14.55 13.60 14.04
CA ALA A 67 -15.16 12.46 14.67
C ALA A 67 -15.30 12.69 16.19
N PRO A 68 -16.44 12.35 16.81
CA PRO A 68 -16.52 12.32 18.27
C PRO A 68 -15.67 11.17 18.81
N ASP A 69 -14.82 11.48 19.78
CA ASP A 69 -14.06 10.47 20.53
C ASP A 69 -15.01 9.42 21.13
N ALA A 70 -14.71 8.14 20.92
CA ALA A 70 -15.62 7.05 21.25
C ALA A 70 -15.90 6.96 22.76
N ASP A 71 -14.95 7.33 23.62
CA ASP A 71 -15.07 7.25 25.08
C ASP A 71 -15.73 8.52 25.65
N THR A 72 -15.23 9.69 25.28
CA THR A 72 -15.59 11.00 25.87
C THR A 72 -16.69 11.73 25.13
N LYS A 73 -17.02 11.30 23.91
CA LYS A 73 -17.97 11.93 22.97
C LYS A 73 -17.60 13.36 22.56
N LYS A 74 -16.42 13.84 22.96
CA LYS A 74 -15.92 15.16 22.55
C LYS A 74 -15.48 15.12 21.11
N GLN A 75 -15.76 16.20 20.39
CA GLN A 75 -15.28 16.37 19.03
C GLN A 75 -13.74 16.44 19.02
N VAL A 76 -13.12 15.69 18.11
CA VAL A 76 -11.69 15.81 17.80
C VAL A 76 -11.49 16.12 16.32
N ASP A 77 -10.51 16.97 16.01
CA ASP A 77 -10.12 17.22 14.61
C ASP A 77 -9.37 16.01 14.07
N LEU A 78 -10.10 15.15 13.38
CA LEU A 78 -9.58 14.01 12.65
C LEU A 78 -9.99 14.06 11.18
N ALA A 79 -10.28 15.25 10.63
CA ALA A 79 -10.54 15.42 9.20
C ALA A 79 -9.25 15.19 8.39
N GLY A 80 -9.37 14.56 7.22
CA GLY A 80 -8.23 14.17 6.37
C GLY A 80 -8.05 12.65 6.27
N GLY A 81 -6.88 12.20 5.79
CA GLY A 81 -6.57 10.77 5.66
C GLY A 81 -7.34 10.10 4.52
N TYR A 82 -7.25 8.78 4.42
CA TYR A 82 -7.90 8.02 3.36
C TYR A 82 -9.06 7.18 3.88
N TYR A 83 -10.11 7.07 3.07
CA TYR A 83 -11.04 5.95 3.16
C TYR A 83 -10.33 4.67 2.74
N ASP A 84 -10.58 3.57 3.44
CA ASP A 84 -9.76 2.36 3.33
C ASP A 84 -10.00 1.63 2.00
N ALA A 85 -11.27 1.43 1.65
CA ALA A 85 -11.68 0.59 0.53
C ALA A 85 -12.84 1.21 -0.27
N GLY A 86 -13.83 0.38 -0.62
CA GLY A 86 -15.19 0.77 -1.02
C GLY A 86 -16.07 1.23 0.13
N ASP A 87 -15.52 1.49 1.31
CA ASP A 87 -16.25 2.00 2.46
C ASP A 87 -15.78 3.41 2.82
N TYR A 88 -16.25 3.93 3.95
CA TYR A 88 -15.83 5.23 4.47
C TYR A 88 -15.16 5.15 5.83
N ALA A 89 -14.90 3.96 6.36
CA ALA A 89 -14.08 3.84 7.55
C ALA A 89 -12.63 4.25 7.25
N LYS A 90 -11.98 4.82 8.26
CA LYS A 90 -10.57 5.20 8.21
C LYS A 90 -9.79 4.26 9.10
N PHE A 91 -9.42 3.10 8.58
CA PHE A 91 -8.63 2.12 9.30
C PHE A 91 -7.16 2.53 9.30
N GLY A 92 -6.65 2.94 10.47
CA GLY A 92 -5.29 3.49 10.62
C GLY A 92 -4.18 2.49 10.32
N PHE A 93 -4.41 1.19 10.58
CA PHE A 93 -3.40 0.16 10.37
C PHE A 93 -3.08 -0.10 8.88
N PRO A 94 -4.06 -0.42 8.01
CA PRO A 94 -3.82 -0.51 6.57
C PRO A 94 -3.38 0.84 5.97
N MET A 95 -3.95 1.97 6.40
CA MET A 95 -3.51 3.29 5.93
C MET A 95 -2.02 3.56 6.22
N ALA A 96 -1.53 3.18 7.41
CA ALA A 96 -0.12 3.32 7.77
C ALA A 96 0.78 2.38 6.95
N ALA A 97 0.36 1.14 6.72
CA ALA A 97 1.07 0.19 5.86
C ALA A 97 1.17 0.71 4.43
N THR A 98 0.07 1.20 3.87
CA THR A 98 0.01 1.85 2.56
C THR A 98 0.98 3.02 2.46
N THR A 99 0.93 3.94 3.44
CA THR A 99 1.81 5.11 3.47
C THR A 99 3.27 4.72 3.51
N THR A 100 3.60 3.67 4.27
CA THR A 100 4.96 3.12 4.36
C THR A 100 5.43 2.57 3.01
N LEU A 101 4.60 1.79 2.31
CA LEU A 101 4.94 1.21 1.02
C LEU A 101 5.10 2.27 -0.09
N LEU A 102 4.23 3.28 -0.11
CA LEU A 102 4.36 4.41 -1.02
C LEU A 102 5.65 5.20 -0.75
N ALA A 103 5.93 5.50 0.53
CA ALA A 103 7.16 6.20 0.91
C ALA A 103 8.41 5.37 0.58
N TRP A 104 8.39 4.06 0.81
CA TRP A 104 9.49 3.16 0.47
C TRP A 104 9.76 3.16 -1.04
N GLY A 105 8.71 2.99 -1.86
CA GLY A 105 8.83 3.11 -3.32
C GLY A 105 9.32 4.49 -3.77
N ALA A 106 8.89 5.57 -3.10
CA ALA A 106 9.34 6.93 -3.39
C ALA A 106 10.83 7.13 -3.10
N ILE A 107 11.32 6.57 -1.98
CA ILE A 107 12.73 6.68 -1.57
C ILE A 107 13.64 5.97 -2.58
N ASP A 108 13.26 4.76 -2.97
CA ASP A 108 14.12 3.89 -3.79
C ASP A 108 13.95 4.15 -5.29
N TYR A 109 12.75 4.54 -5.73
CA TYR A 109 12.38 4.68 -7.14
C TYR A 109 11.82 6.07 -7.49
N GLY A 110 12.15 7.09 -6.69
CA GLY A 110 11.68 8.46 -6.89
C GLY A 110 11.97 9.04 -8.28
N GLU A 111 13.03 8.58 -8.95
CA GLU A 111 13.34 8.99 -10.32
C GLU A 111 12.28 8.58 -11.36
N ALA A 112 11.57 7.47 -11.14
CA ALA A 112 10.46 7.07 -12.00
C ALA A 112 9.31 8.08 -11.90
N TYR A 113 8.97 8.50 -10.70
CA TYR A 113 7.94 9.51 -10.47
C TYR A 113 8.33 10.88 -11.00
N THR A 114 9.61 11.27 -10.90
CA THR A 114 10.10 12.50 -11.56
C THR A 114 9.98 12.39 -13.08
N ALA A 115 10.35 11.25 -13.66
CA ALA A 115 10.26 11.02 -15.10
C ALA A 115 8.81 11.01 -15.61
N ALA A 116 7.87 10.46 -14.82
CA ALA A 116 6.44 10.46 -15.11
C ALA A 116 5.75 11.81 -14.81
N ASN A 117 6.48 12.82 -14.32
CA ASN A 117 5.92 14.10 -13.86
C ASN A 117 4.88 13.96 -12.72
N GLU A 118 5.05 12.94 -11.87
CA GLU A 118 4.13 12.58 -10.78
C GLU A 118 4.75 12.75 -9.38
N MET A 119 6.00 13.22 -9.26
CA MET A 119 6.67 13.39 -7.96
C MET A 119 5.90 14.32 -7.00
N VAL A 120 5.27 15.37 -7.51
CA VAL A 120 4.45 16.27 -6.67
C VAL A 120 3.24 15.53 -6.11
N HIS A 121 2.50 14.82 -6.96
CA HIS A 121 1.32 14.07 -6.55
C HIS A 121 1.64 12.90 -5.63
N LEU A 122 2.79 12.23 -5.81
CA LEU A 122 3.27 11.21 -4.86
C LEU A 122 3.53 11.80 -3.47
N ARG A 123 4.20 12.96 -3.40
CA ARG A 123 4.44 13.65 -2.13
C ARG A 123 3.14 14.08 -1.49
N GLU A 124 2.19 14.59 -2.27
CA GLU A 124 0.84 14.90 -1.78
C GLU A 124 0.11 13.65 -1.28
N ALA A 125 0.26 12.51 -1.96
CA ALA A 125 -0.37 11.25 -1.55
C ALA A 125 0.17 10.78 -0.18
N VAL A 126 1.48 10.80 0.02
CA VAL A 126 2.11 10.47 1.32
C VAL A 126 1.72 11.51 2.38
N LYS A 127 1.79 12.81 2.03
CA LYS A 127 1.50 13.91 2.94
C LYS A 127 0.06 13.85 3.47
N TRP A 128 -0.91 13.49 2.61
CA TRP A 128 -2.32 13.39 2.99
C TRP A 128 -2.57 12.43 4.16
N ALA A 129 -1.87 11.29 4.16
CA ALA A 129 -1.93 10.34 5.26
C ALA A 129 -1.14 10.81 6.48
N THR A 130 0.07 11.34 6.29
CA THR A 130 0.91 11.77 7.43
C THR A 130 0.32 12.97 8.17
N ASP A 131 -0.32 13.92 7.48
CA ASP A 131 -1.05 15.01 8.11
C ASP A 131 -2.17 14.47 9.02
N TYR A 132 -2.87 13.42 8.57
CA TYR A 132 -3.87 12.73 9.37
C TYR A 132 -3.24 11.99 10.56
N PHE A 133 -2.11 11.31 10.39
CA PHE A 133 -1.42 10.63 11.50
C PHE A 133 -0.95 11.61 12.59
N ILE A 134 -0.50 12.81 12.20
CA ILE A 134 -0.16 13.88 13.16
C ILE A 134 -1.40 14.28 13.97
N LYS A 135 -2.55 14.48 13.33
CA LYS A 135 -3.82 14.76 14.02
C LYS A 135 -4.25 13.59 14.92
N ALA A 136 -4.06 12.35 14.45
CA ALA A 136 -4.36 11.14 15.20
C ALA A 136 -3.48 10.94 16.42
N HIS A 137 -2.37 11.67 16.55
CA HIS A 137 -1.43 11.61 17.67
C HIS A 137 -1.42 12.92 18.48
N PRO A 138 -2.52 13.27 19.18
CA PRO A 138 -2.62 14.56 19.87
C PRO A 138 -1.73 14.67 21.12
N GLU A 139 -1.34 13.53 21.69
CA GLU A 139 -0.56 13.43 22.93
C GLU A 139 0.39 12.23 22.85
N ALA A 140 1.50 12.28 23.59
CA ALA A 140 2.60 11.31 23.49
C ALA A 140 2.18 9.82 23.63
N ASN A 141 1.10 9.52 24.36
CA ASN A 141 0.63 8.14 24.60
C ASN A 141 -0.83 7.93 24.15
N VAL A 142 -1.31 8.74 23.21
CA VAL A 142 -2.64 8.63 22.62
C VAL A 142 -2.51 8.56 21.11
N PHE A 143 -3.11 7.54 20.50
CA PHE A 143 -3.17 7.41 19.05
C PHE A 143 -4.56 6.95 18.60
N TYR A 144 -5.23 7.73 17.75
CA TYR A 144 -6.49 7.37 17.12
C TYR A 144 -6.23 6.41 15.96
N GLY A 145 -6.62 5.15 16.14
CA GLY A 145 -6.41 4.08 15.16
C GLY A 145 -7.55 3.94 14.16
N GLN A 146 -8.73 4.51 14.43
CA GLN A 146 -9.90 4.34 13.57
C GLN A 146 -10.89 5.49 13.70
N VAL A 147 -11.49 5.90 12.58
CA VAL A 147 -12.69 6.76 12.53
C VAL A 147 -13.77 6.06 11.70
N GLY A 148 -14.98 5.98 12.24
CA GLY A 148 -16.06 5.19 11.64
C GLY A 148 -16.05 3.75 12.17
N LEU A 149 -17.20 3.07 12.09
CA LEU A 149 -17.36 1.70 12.54
C LEU A 149 -17.66 0.85 11.30
N GLY A 150 -16.78 -0.11 10.97
CA GLY A 150 -16.89 -0.89 9.74
C GLY A 150 -18.29 -1.46 9.48
N THR A 151 -19.00 -1.95 10.50
CA THR A 151 -20.38 -2.45 10.32
C THR A 151 -21.38 -1.37 9.92
N GLN A 152 -21.26 -0.16 10.48
CA GLN A 152 -22.17 0.95 10.17
C GLN A 152 -21.83 1.58 8.82
N ASP A 153 -20.54 1.75 8.55
CA ASP A 153 -20.04 2.26 7.27
C ASP A 153 -20.40 1.30 6.12
N ASN A 154 -20.25 -0.02 6.30
CA ASN A 154 -20.60 -1.02 5.27
C ASN A 154 -22.11 -1.16 5.04
N ASN A 155 -22.95 -0.76 6.00
CA ASN A 155 -24.40 -0.72 5.82
C ASN A 155 -24.85 0.53 5.03
N TYR A 156 -23.95 1.46 4.74
CA TYR A 156 -24.21 2.65 3.96
C TYR A 156 -23.65 2.51 2.54
N TRP A 157 -24.54 2.57 1.55
CA TRP A 157 -24.16 2.84 0.17
C TRP A 157 -24.57 4.27 -0.16
N GLY A 158 -23.72 5.05 -0.80
CA GLY A 158 -24.00 6.44 -1.11
C GLY A 158 -22.73 7.26 -1.31
N ARG A 159 -22.85 8.58 -1.43
CA ARG A 159 -21.69 9.48 -1.52
C ARG A 159 -21.12 9.78 -0.13
N PRO A 160 -19.81 10.00 0.03
CA PRO A 160 -19.25 10.28 1.35
C PRO A 160 -19.71 11.63 1.92
N GLU A 161 -19.99 12.63 1.08
CA GLU A 161 -20.53 13.94 1.50
C GLU A 161 -21.98 13.88 2.02
N ASP A 162 -22.70 12.79 1.74
CA ASP A 162 -24.09 12.58 2.17
C ASP A 162 -24.21 11.75 3.45
N MET A 163 -23.09 11.31 4.03
CA MET A 163 -23.07 10.54 5.28
C MET A 163 -23.74 11.32 6.42
N LYS A 164 -24.70 10.67 7.10
CA LYS A 164 -25.44 11.24 8.25
C LYS A 164 -25.26 10.46 9.55
N MET A 165 -24.64 9.29 9.47
CA MET A 165 -24.37 8.45 10.62
C MET A 165 -23.25 9.04 11.48
N THR A 166 -23.33 8.79 12.80
CA THR A 166 -22.22 9.11 13.69
C THR A 166 -21.00 8.26 13.37
N ARG A 167 -19.83 8.88 13.25
CA ARG A 167 -18.56 8.18 12.95
C ARG A 167 -17.57 8.31 14.11
N PRO A 168 -17.64 7.40 15.11
CA PRO A 168 -16.82 7.50 16.32
C PRO A 168 -15.32 7.32 16.03
N ALA A 169 -14.48 7.98 16.82
CA ALA A 169 -13.03 7.83 16.79
C ALA A 169 -12.52 6.93 17.93
N TYR A 170 -11.83 5.86 17.58
CA TYR A 170 -11.26 4.90 18.53
C TYR A 170 -9.76 5.11 18.68
N LYS A 171 -9.26 5.03 19.91
CA LYS A 171 -7.85 5.27 20.25
C LYS A 171 -7.28 4.17 21.13
N ILE A 172 -5.97 3.97 21.00
CA ILE A 172 -5.17 3.21 21.95
C ILE A 172 -4.57 4.17 22.98
N THR A 173 -4.47 3.72 24.23
CA THR A 173 -3.90 4.47 25.35
C THR A 173 -2.98 3.58 26.19
N ALA A 174 -2.24 4.16 27.14
CA ALA A 174 -1.38 3.39 28.06
C ALA A 174 -2.16 2.36 28.91
N THR A 175 -3.46 2.58 29.18
CA THR A 175 -4.31 1.69 30.00
C THR A 175 -5.25 0.82 29.17
N LYS A 176 -5.44 1.14 27.89
CA LYS A 176 -6.07 0.31 26.87
C LYS A 176 -5.03 -0.01 25.79
N SER A 177 -3.93 -0.64 26.22
CA SER A 177 -2.83 -1.05 25.35
C SER A 177 -3.21 -2.34 24.62
N GLY A 178 -2.96 -2.44 23.33
CA GLY A 178 -3.07 -3.72 22.59
C GLY A 178 -1.81 -4.57 22.75
N SER A 179 -1.35 -4.84 23.98
CA SER A 179 -0.10 -5.57 24.24
C SER A 179 -0.23 -7.08 24.01
N ASP A 180 -1.44 -7.62 24.17
CA ASP A 180 -1.84 -8.98 23.77
C ASP A 180 -1.88 -9.12 22.24
N LEU A 181 -2.49 -8.16 21.54
CA LEU A 181 -2.42 -8.06 20.08
C LEU A 181 -0.97 -7.90 19.60
N ALA A 182 -0.22 -6.94 20.13
CA ALA A 182 1.18 -6.69 19.75
C ALA A 182 2.11 -7.85 20.15
N GLY A 183 1.82 -8.53 21.26
CA GLY A 183 2.57 -9.68 21.77
C GLY A 183 2.32 -10.94 20.97
N GLU A 184 1.06 -11.26 20.67
CA GLU A 184 0.69 -12.40 19.83
C GLU A 184 1.05 -12.15 18.36
N THR A 185 0.95 -10.90 17.86
CA THR A 185 1.49 -10.50 16.56
C THR A 185 3.02 -10.59 16.54
N ALA A 186 3.75 -10.17 17.58
CA ALA A 186 5.21 -10.36 17.63
C ALA A 186 5.63 -11.84 17.74
N ALA A 187 4.86 -12.65 18.49
CA ALA A 187 5.06 -14.09 18.58
C ALA A 187 4.72 -14.79 17.24
N ALA A 188 3.67 -14.35 16.55
CA ALA A 188 3.33 -14.75 15.20
C ALA A 188 4.45 -14.36 14.23
N LEU A 189 4.88 -13.10 14.16
CA LEU A 189 6.01 -12.60 13.33
C LEU A 189 7.31 -13.41 13.57
N ALA A 190 7.55 -13.88 14.80
CA ALA A 190 8.69 -14.73 15.13
C ALA A 190 8.48 -16.21 14.74
N ALA A 191 7.28 -16.76 14.98
CA ALA A 191 6.92 -18.15 14.62
C ALA A 191 6.72 -18.33 13.11
N THR A 192 6.35 -17.25 12.42
CA THR A 192 6.12 -17.19 10.98
C THR A 192 7.43 -16.91 10.23
N ALA A 193 8.64 -17.15 10.73
CA ALA A 193 9.85 -17.21 9.87
C ALA A 193 9.83 -18.29 8.73
N ILE A 194 8.63 -18.83 8.45
CA ILE A 194 8.16 -19.74 7.41
C ILE A 194 7.16 -19.06 6.40
N ILE A 195 6.89 -17.74 6.41
CA ILE A 195 5.75 -17.07 5.67
C ILE A 195 5.71 -17.28 4.15
N SER A 196 4.49 -17.27 3.61
CA SER A 196 4.12 -17.29 2.19
C SER A 196 3.59 -15.94 1.65
N GLU A 197 3.57 -14.84 2.42
CA GLU A 197 2.89 -13.58 2.04
C GLU A 197 3.54 -12.32 2.66
N PHE A 198 3.24 -11.14 2.10
CA PHE A 198 3.61 -9.81 2.63
C PHE A 198 2.43 -8.85 2.41
N SER A 199 1.97 -8.16 3.47
CA SER A 199 0.71 -7.39 3.44
C SER A 199 0.65 -6.31 4.52
N TRP A 200 -0.55 -5.75 4.75
CA TRP A 200 -0.79 -4.74 5.78
C TRP A 200 -0.70 -5.30 7.21
N ASP A 201 -0.84 -6.61 7.40
CA ASP A 201 -0.70 -7.28 8.69
C ASP A 201 0.74 -7.79 8.88
N GLU A 202 1.25 -8.53 7.89
CA GLU A 202 2.52 -9.23 7.96
C GLU A 202 3.68 -8.46 7.29
N LYS A 203 4.73 -8.14 8.05
CA LYS A 203 5.85 -7.28 7.62
C LYS A 203 7.22 -7.96 7.62
N THR A 204 7.32 -9.17 8.15
CA THR A 204 8.57 -9.92 8.35
C THR A 204 9.38 -10.06 7.06
N PRO A 205 8.80 -10.42 5.89
CA PRO A 205 9.56 -10.49 4.65
C PRO A 205 10.12 -9.13 4.22
N GLY A 206 9.34 -8.06 4.39
CA GLY A 206 9.78 -6.68 4.12
C GLY A 206 10.93 -6.27 5.02
N VAL A 207 10.89 -6.61 6.32
CA VAL A 207 11.99 -6.38 7.26
C VAL A 207 13.25 -7.12 6.81
N HIS A 208 13.15 -8.38 6.41
CA HIS A 208 14.32 -9.13 5.94
C HIS A 208 14.94 -8.54 4.66
N VAL A 209 14.11 -8.12 3.69
CA VAL A 209 14.58 -7.48 2.47
C VAL A 209 15.26 -6.14 2.76
N LEU A 210 14.63 -5.30 3.59
CA LEU A 210 15.20 -4.00 3.98
C LEU A 210 16.51 -4.19 4.76
N MET A 211 16.54 -5.10 5.73
CA MET A 211 17.75 -5.38 6.50
C MET A 211 18.86 -5.98 5.64
N ALA A 212 18.54 -6.76 4.61
CA ALA A 212 19.54 -7.25 3.65
C ALA A 212 20.17 -6.11 2.84
N GLN A 213 19.44 -5.03 2.59
CA GLN A 213 19.97 -3.83 1.91
C GLN A 213 20.81 -2.95 2.84
N LEU A 214 20.37 -2.79 4.08
CA LEU A 214 21.07 -1.99 5.09
C LEU A 214 22.31 -2.70 5.65
N GLN A 215 22.30 -4.04 5.69
CA GLN A 215 23.37 -4.88 6.18
C GLN A 215 23.76 -5.94 5.13
N PRO A 216 24.38 -5.53 4.01
CA PRO A 216 24.66 -6.41 2.86
C PRO A 216 25.70 -7.50 3.13
N THR A 217 26.34 -7.49 4.31
CA THR A 217 27.25 -8.55 4.78
C THR A 217 26.59 -9.50 5.77
N ASN A 218 25.36 -9.22 6.21
CA ASN A 218 24.63 -10.07 7.16
C ASN A 218 23.90 -11.20 6.42
N GLN A 219 24.51 -12.38 6.44
CA GLN A 219 24.01 -13.54 5.71
C GLN A 219 22.64 -14.02 6.21
N THR A 220 22.26 -13.75 7.46
CA THR A 220 20.93 -14.12 7.99
C THR A 220 19.83 -13.38 7.25
N TYR A 221 19.95 -12.05 7.11
CA TYR A 221 18.94 -11.25 6.41
C TYR A 221 18.91 -11.55 4.91
N LEU A 222 20.08 -11.72 4.29
CA LEU A 222 20.18 -12.17 2.90
C LEU A 222 19.52 -13.53 2.70
N ASN A 223 19.77 -14.51 3.57
CA ASN A 223 19.20 -15.85 3.44
C ASN A 223 17.69 -15.84 3.65
N ASN A 224 17.17 -15.06 4.60
CA ASN A 224 15.74 -14.98 4.84
C ASN A 224 15.00 -14.26 3.71
N ALA A 225 15.56 -13.17 3.18
CA ALA A 225 15.04 -12.49 1.99
C ALA A 225 15.02 -13.44 0.78
N LYS A 226 16.13 -14.16 0.54
CA LYS A 226 16.22 -15.20 -0.50
C LYS A 226 15.17 -16.30 -0.32
N LYS A 227 15.02 -16.81 0.91
CA LYS A 227 14.09 -17.90 1.23
C LYS A 227 12.65 -17.51 0.90
N TYR A 228 12.24 -16.31 1.28
CA TYR A 228 10.92 -15.78 0.91
C TYR A 228 10.77 -15.67 -0.61
N CYS A 229 11.71 -14.99 -1.29
CA CYS A 229 11.61 -14.77 -2.74
C CYS A 229 11.61 -16.08 -3.52
N ASP A 230 12.53 -17.00 -3.22
CA ASP A 230 12.61 -18.31 -3.88
C ASP A 230 11.33 -19.13 -3.60
N LYS A 231 10.75 -19.07 -2.40
CA LYS A 231 9.47 -19.74 -2.10
C LYS A 231 8.32 -19.20 -2.95
N ILE A 232 8.14 -17.88 -3.03
CA ILE A 232 7.10 -17.25 -3.87
C ILE A 232 7.27 -17.67 -5.35
N ILE A 233 8.50 -17.62 -5.84
CA ILE A 233 8.79 -17.86 -7.26
C ILE A 233 8.65 -19.35 -7.60
N ASP A 234 9.22 -20.24 -6.79
CA ASP A 234 9.43 -21.64 -7.16
C ASP A 234 8.42 -22.60 -6.54
N ALA A 235 7.82 -22.27 -5.38
CA ALA A 235 6.98 -23.19 -4.62
C ALA A 235 5.53 -22.73 -4.44
N THR A 236 5.25 -21.43 -4.48
CA THR A 236 3.87 -20.94 -4.37
C THR A 236 3.09 -21.22 -5.66
N GLU A 237 1.84 -21.66 -5.48
CA GLU A 237 0.90 -21.96 -6.54
C GLU A 237 0.72 -20.76 -7.49
N LYS A 238 0.52 -21.08 -8.77
CA LYS A 238 0.24 -20.09 -9.80
C LYS A 238 -1.00 -20.52 -10.56
N THR A 239 -1.79 -19.54 -10.96
CA THR A 239 -2.90 -19.76 -11.87
C THR A 239 -2.39 -20.29 -13.22
N PRO A 240 -3.24 -20.92 -14.04
CA PRO A 240 -2.87 -21.38 -15.38
C PRO A 240 -2.17 -20.32 -16.26
N LYS A 241 -2.53 -19.04 -16.11
CA LYS A 241 -1.91 -17.92 -16.84
C LYS A 241 -0.73 -17.26 -16.10
N GLY A 242 -0.31 -17.78 -14.96
CA GLY A 242 0.98 -17.46 -14.32
C GLY A 242 0.97 -16.38 -13.24
N LEU A 243 -0.22 -15.96 -12.76
CA LEU A 243 -0.33 -15.15 -11.54
C LEU A 243 0.03 -16.01 -10.33
N VAL A 244 0.90 -15.53 -9.45
CA VAL A 244 1.13 -16.19 -8.16
C VAL A 244 -0.09 -16.03 -7.26
N PHE A 245 -0.70 -17.16 -6.88
CA PHE A 245 -1.96 -17.19 -6.15
C PHE A 245 -1.70 -17.51 -4.68
N ILE A 246 -1.55 -16.46 -3.88
CA ILE A 246 -1.18 -16.57 -2.46
C ILE A 246 -2.43 -16.78 -1.60
N LEU A 247 -3.43 -15.92 -1.79
CA LEU A 247 -4.71 -15.95 -1.10
C LEU A 247 -5.81 -15.45 -2.05
N LYS A 248 -7.04 -15.90 -1.78
CA LYS A 248 -8.22 -15.62 -2.62
C LYS A 248 -8.64 -14.15 -2.57
N TRP A 249 -8.76 -13.58 -1.37
CA TRP A 249 -9.11 -12.17 -1.17
C TRP A 249 -7.91 -11.27 -1.47
N GLY A 250 -8.04 -10.39 -2.46
CA GLY A 250 -6.94 -9.52 -2.89
C GLY A 250 -5.77 -10.30 -3.48
N SER A 251 -6.06 -11.29 -4.33
CA SER A 251 -5.04 -12.13 -4.97
C SER A 251 -3.99 -11.29 -5.71
N LEU A 252 -4.41 -10.24 -6.41
CA LEU A 252 -3.50 -9.32 -7.12
C LEU A 252 -2.69 -8.45 -6.16
N ARG A 253 -3.26 -8.03 -5.02
CA ARG A 253 -2.51 -7.29 -3.98
C ARG A 253 -1.34 -8.10 -3.45
N TYR A 254 -1.55 -9.37 -3.13
CA TYR A 254 -0.47 -10.22 -2.61
C TYR A 254 0.61 -10.46 -3.67
N ALA A 255 0.21 -10.68 -4.93
CA ALA A 255 1.16 -10.81 -6.03
C ALA A 255 1.95 -9.52 -6.28
N ALA A 256 1.32 -8.35 -6.17
CA ALA A 256 1.95 -7.04 -6.36
C ALA A 256 2.95 -6.73 -5.24
N ASN A 257 2.56 -7.00 -3.98
CA ASN A 257 3.41 -6.87 -2.81
C ASN A 257 4.64 -7.77 -2.90
N ALA A 258 4.45 -9.02 -3.31
CA ALA A 258 5.55 -9.95 -3.52
C ALA A 258 6.46 -9.49 -4.67
N ALA A 259 5.88 -9.01 -5.78
CA ALA A 259 6.65 -8.46 -6.90
C ALA A 259 7.52 -7.27 -6.46
N PHE A 260 6.99 -6.35 -5.65
CA PHE A 260 7.76 -5.24 -5.09
C PHE A 260 8.94 -5.72 -4.24
N LEU A 261 8.71 -6.61 -3.28
CA LEU A 261 9.78 -7.16 -2.44
C LEU A 261 10.82 -7.94 -3.23
N ILE A 262 10.41 -8.70 -4.25
CA ILE A 262 11.31 -9.45 -5.12
C ILE A 262 12.18 -8.49 -5.97
N LEU A 263 11.63 -7.36 -6.44
CA LEU A 263 12.42 -6.32 -7.12
C LEU A 263 13.42 -5.67 -6.16
N ARG A 264 13.03 -5.41 -4.90
CA ARG A 264 13.96 -4.93 -3.87
C ARG A 264 15.05 -5.95 -3.54
N ALA A 265 14.71 -7.23 -3.44
CA ALA A 265 15.69 -8.29 -3.20
C ALA A 265 16.64 -8.47 -4.39
N ALA A 266 16.16 -8.31 -5.63
CA ALA A 266 17.00 -8.40 -6.83
C ALA A 266 18.13 -7.36 -6.84
N ASP A 267 17.88 -6.16 -6.29
CA ASP A 267 18.88 -5.12 -6.09
C ASP A 267 20.07 -5.63 -5.23
N SER A 268 19.76 -6.27 -4.10
CA SER A 268 20.76 -6.84 -3.18
C SER A 268 21.63 -7.93 -3.80
N TYR A 269 21.15 -8.64 -4.83
CA TYR A 269 21.92 -9.68 -5.53
C TYR A 269 22.57 -9.21 -6.83
N SER A 270 22.29 -7.99 -7.31
CA SER A 270 22.72 -7.51 -8.63
C SER A 270 24.23 -7.56 -8.88
N SER A 271 25.03 -7.43 -7.82
CA SER A 271 26.50 -7.51 -7.86
C SER A 271 27.06 -8.91 -7.58
N GLN A 272 26.31 -9.78 -6.90
CA GLN A 272 26.77 -11.09 -6.42
C GLN A 272 26.27 -12.25 -7.28
N ASP A 273 25.01 -12.20 -7.72
CA ASP A 273 24.35 -13.24 -8.52
C ASP A 273 23.40 -12.59 -9.55
N LYS A 274 23.97 -12.20 -10.68
CA LYS A 274 23.24 -11.55 -11.78
C LYS A 274 22.11 -12.41 -12.35
N ALA A 275 22.30 -13.73 -12.38
CA ALA A 275 21.30 -14.65 -12.92
C ALA A 275 20.07 -14.71 -11.99
N LYS A 276 20.28 -14.76 -10.67
CA LYS A 276 19.19 -14.67 -9.68
C LYS A 276 18.51 -13.32 -9.69
N ALA A 277 19.27 -12.22 -9.72
CA ALA A 277 18.69 -10.88 -9.84
C ALA A 277 17.79 -10.77 -11.09
N LYS A 278 18.24 -11.31 -12.23
CA LYS A 278 17.44 -11.35 -13.46
C LYS A 278 16.19 -12.23 -13.33
N LYS A 279 16.30 -13.41 -12.71
CA LYS A 279 15.15 -14.29 -12.41
C LYS A 279 14.09 -13.56 -11.59
N TYR A 280 14.52 -12.82 -10.57
CA TYR A 280 13.64 -12.06 -9.69
C TYR A 280 12.94 -10.91 -10.44
N GLN A 281 13.71 -10.14 -11.20
CA GLN A 281 13.18 -9.07 -12.06
C GLN A 281 12.15 -9.59 -13.06
N ASP A 282 12.45 -10.70 -13.75
CA ASP A 282 11.55 -11.30 -14.74
C ASP A 282 10.26 -11.82 -14.12
N PHE A 283 10.36 -12.46 -12.95
CA PHE A 283 9.18 -12.91 -12.22
C PHE A 283 8.29 -11.73 -11.82
N ALA A 284 8.86 -10.73 -11.16
CA ALA A 284 8.10 -9.56 -10.71
C ALA A 284 7.47 -8.80 -11.87
N LYS A 285 8.20 -8.66 -12.99
CA LYS A 285 7.66 -8.08 -14.24
C LYS A 285 6.43 -8.85 -14.72
N LYS A 286 6.48 -10.19 -14.76
CA LYS A 286 5.33 -11.01 -15.15
C LYS A 286 4.11 -10.80 -14.25
N GLN A 287 4.31 -10.65 -12.94
CA GLN A 287 3.18 -10.41 -12.02
C GLN A 287 2.51 -9.06 -12.29
N ILE A 288 3.29 -7.99 -12.46
CA ILE A 288 2.72 -6.68 -12.81
C ILE A 288 2.11 -6.70 -14.21
N HIS A 289 2.75 -7.33 -15.19
CA HIS A 289 2.21 -7.42 -16.56
C HIS A 289 0.92 -8.25 -16.63
N TYR A 290 0.77 -9.27 -15.79
CA TYR A 290 -0.50 -9.97 -15.61
C TYR A 290 -1.62 -8.99 -15.21
N MET A 291 -1.37 -8.13 -14.22
CA MET A 291 -2.33 -7.12 -13.74
C MET A 291 -2.67 -6.09 -14.83
N LEU A 292 -1.74 -5.82 -15.74
CA LEU A 292 -1.91 -4.82 -16.79
C LEU A 292 -2.54 -5.37 -18.08
N GLY A 293 -2.49 -6.68 -18.32
CA GLY A 293 -3.07 -7.26 -19.53
C GLY A 293 -2.67 -8.68 -19.92
N ASP A 294 -1.53 -9.20 -19.44
CA ASP A 294 -0.98 -10.49 -19.93
C ASP A 294 -1.90 -11.69 -19.61
N GLY A 295 -2.78 -11.55 -18.62
CA GLY A 295 -3.84 -12.52 -18.30
C GLY A 295 -5.02 -12.52 -19.28
N GLY A 296 -5.00 -11.68 -20.31
CA GLY A 296 -6.08 -11.51 -21.30
C GLY A 296 -7.03 -10.34 -21.03
N ARG A 297 -6.84 -9.61 -19.92
CA ARG A 297 -7.47 -8.33 -19.60
C ARG A 297 -6.62 -7.56 -18.58
N SER A 298 -6.83 -6.26 -18.50
CA SER A 298 -6.35 -5.43 -17.40
C SER A 298 -7.21 -5.67 -16.16
N TYR A 299 -6.57 -5.63 -14.99
CA TYR A 299 -7.22 -5.62 -13.67
C TYR A 299 -7.08 -4.24 -12.99
N VAL A 300 -6.64 -3.23 -13.74
CA VAL A 300 -6.52 -1.85 -13.27
C VAL A 300 -7.63 -1.04 -13.92
N VAL A 301 -8.54 -0.50 -13.10
CA VAL A 301 -9.70 0.26 -13.57
C VAL A 301 -9.23 1.45 -14.42
N GLY A 302 -9.85 1.63 -15.60
CA GLY A 302 -9.52 2.72 -16.51
C GLY A 302 -8.17 2.60 -17.22
N TYR A 303 -7.52 1.43 -17.20
CA TYR A 303 -6.25 1.20 -17.88
C TYR A 303 -6.29 -0.05 -18.77
N GLY A 304 -5.66 0.04 -19.94
CA GLY A 304 -5.41 -1.14 -20.77
C GLY A 304 -6.67 -1.74 -21.39
N CYS A 305 -6.64 -3.04 -21.58
CA CYS A 305 -7.57 -3.80 -22.41
C CYS A 305 -8.64 -4.48 -21.53
N ASN A 306 -9.92 -4.21 -21.79
CA ASN A 306 -11.05 -4.74 -21.01
C ASN A 306 -10.89 -4.62 -19.47
N PRO A 307 -10.59 -3.41 -18.94
CA PRO A 307 -10.45 -3.19 -17.50
C PRO A 307 -11.77 -3.44 -16.77
N PRO A 308 -11.75 -3.67 -15.45
CA PRO A 308 -12.96 -3.70 -14.64
C PRO A 308 -13.65 -2.33 -14.71
N VAL A 309 -14.97 -2.35 -14.87
CA VAL A 309 -15.79 -1.12 -14.89
C VAL A 309 -16.83 -1.10 -13.76
N ARG A 310 -16.92 -2.17 -12.96
CA ARG A 310 -17.84 -2.26 -11.81
C ARG A 310 -17.11 -2.54 -10.48
N PRO A 311 -16.09 -1.74 -10.10
CA PRO A 311 -15.44 -1.90 -8.80
C PRO A 311 -16.47 -1.71 -7.68
N HIS A 312 -16.33 -2.50 -6.61
CA HIS A 312 -17.14 -2.40 -5.39
C HIS A 312 -16.78 -1.13 -4.62
N HIS A 313 -17.28 0.00 -5.08
CA HIS A 313 -16.89 1.33 -4.60
C HIS A 313 -18.04 2.34 -4.75
N PRO A 314 -18.69 2.75 -3.64
CA PRO A 314 -19.90 3.57 -3.65
C PRO A 314 -19.70 4.93 -4.28
N SER A 315 -18.62 5.64 -3.93
CA SER A 315 -18.46 7.04 -4.40
C SER A 315 -18.29 7.13 -5.92
N SER A 316 -17.67 6.14 -6.56
CA SER A 316 -17.58 6.10 -8.03
C SER A 316 -18.84 5.53 -8.69
N SER A 317 -19.63 4.71 -7.98
CA SER A 317 -20.92 4.21 -8.48
C SER A 317 -22.03 5.27 -8.47
N CYS A 318 -21.89 6.32 -7.65
CA CYS A 318 -22.96 7.28 -7.44
C CYS A 318 -23.13 8.28 -8.60
N PRO A 319 -24.38 8.62 -8.98
CA PRO A 319 -24.61 9.78 -9.85
C PRO A 319 -24.26 11.11 -9.15
N SER A 320 -24.07 12.16 -9.95
CA SER A 320 -23.84 13.52 -9.44
C SER A 320 -25.03 14.06 -8.64
N SER A 321 -24.76 14.94 -7.67
CA SER A 321 -25.80 15.69 -6.95
C SER A 321 -26.60 16.58 -7.90
N PRO A 322 -27.94 16.68 -7.74
CA PRO A 322 -28.77 16.24 -6.61
C PRO A 322 -29.41 14.85 -6.74
N ALA A 323 -28.98 14.00 -7.69
CA ALA A 323 -29.54 12.66 -7.81
C ALA A 323 -29.32 11.84 -6.52
N LYS A 324 -30.28 10.95 -6.21
CA LYS A 324 -30.20 10.02 -5.08
C LYS A 324 -29.03 9.06 -5.31
N CYS A 325 -28.30 8.71 -4.26
CA CYS A 325 -27.37 7.58 -4.29
C CYS A 325 -27.47 6.80 -2.97
N ASP A 326 -27.94 5.57 -3.07
CA ASP A 326 -28.18 4.65 -1.97
C ASP A 326 -28.26 3.19 -2.46
N TRP A 327 -28.71 2.26 -1.62
CA TRP A 327 -28.88 0.85 -2.00
C TRP A 327 -29.89 0.64 -3.14
N ASP A 328 -30.96 1.44 -3.23
CA ASP A 328 -31.85 1.38 -4.40
C ASP A 328 -31.10 1.75 -5.69
N THR A 329 -30.22 2.75 -5.59
CA THR A 329 -29.36 3.18 -6.71
C THR A 329 -28.35 2.09 -7.07
N TYR A 330 -27.77 1.41 -6.07
CA TYR A 330 -26.89 0.27 -6.26
C TYR A 330 -27.59 -0.86 -7.04
N ASP A 331 -28.79 -1.24 -6.63
CA ASP A 331 -29.57 -2.33 -7.25
C ASP A 331 -29.98 -1.97 -8.68
N GLN A 332 -30.46 -0.73 -8.89
CA GLN A 332 -30.88 -0.23 -10.20
C GLN A 332 -29.73 -0.18 -11.21
N LEU A 333 -28.51 0.11 -10.76
CA LEU A 333 -27.31 0.23 -11.59
C LEU A 333 -26.36 -0.97 -11.45
N SER A 334 -26.83 -2.09 -10.88
CA SER A 334 -26.03 -3.30 -10.60
C SER A 334 -25.34 -3.85 -11.86
N SER A 335 -26.05 -3.83 -12.99
CA SER A 335 -25.54 -4.28 -14.30
C SER A 335 -24.81 -3.20 -15.10
N GLU A 336 -24.89 -1.94 -14.68
CA GLU A 336 -24.22 -0.81 -15.35
C GLU A 336 -22.80 -0.60 -14.81
N PRO A 337 -21.86 -0.09 -15.63
CA PRO A 337 -20.58 0.44 -15.14
C PRO A 337 -20.77 1.45 -14.00
N ASN A 338 -19.76 1.60 -13.13
CA ASN A 338 -19.75 2.72 -12.19
C ASN A 338 -19.81 4.04 -12.98
N ILE A 339 -20.59 5.01 -12.48
CA ILE A 339 -20.81 6.31 -13.14
C ILE A 339 -19.50 7.05 -13.38
N TYR A 340 -18.57 6.98 -12.43
CA TYR A 340 -17.22 7.51 -12.57
C TYR A 340 -16.21 6.38 -12.72
N GLU A 341 -15.29 6.56 -13.66
CA GLU A 341 -14.10 5.73 -13.75
C GLU A 341 -13.23 5.94 -12.50
N LEU A 342 -13.05 4.89 -11.71
CA LEU A 342 -12.14 4.87 -10.56
C LEU A 342 -10.70 4.61 -11.03
N ALA A 343 -10.19 5.52 -11.87
CA ALA A 343 -8.93 5.34 -12.59
C ALA A 343 -7.79 4.89 -11.66
N GLY A 344 -7.12 3.81 -12.04
CA GLY A 344 -5.94 3.28 -11.37
C GLY A 344 -6.18 2.31 -10.23
N ALA A 345 -7.42 2.09 -9.81
CA ALA A 345 -7.71 1.10 -8.77
C ALA A 345 -7.34 -0.30 -9.24
N LEU A 346 -6.50 -1.00 -8.46
CA LEU A 346 -6.24 -2.42 -8.65
C LEU A 346 -7.33 -3.20 -7.91
N VAL A 347 -8.09 -4.00 -8.64
CA VAL A 347 -9.15 -4.83 -8.05
C VAL A 347 -8.58 -6.06 -7.32
N GLY A 348 -9.41 -6.73 -6.52
CA GLY A 348 -9.02 -7.95 -5.80
C GLY A 348 -8.45 -9.04 -6.71
N GLY A 349 -9.09 -9.26 -7.87
CA GLY A 349 -8.55 -10.07 -8.95
C GLY A 349 -9.25 -11.40 -9.20
N PRO A 350 -8.68 -12.25 -10.06
CA PRO A 350 -9.29 -13.51 -10.45
C PRO A 350 -9.17 -14.57 -9.35
N ASP A 351 -9.92 -15.66 -9.52
CA ASP A 351 -9.74 -16.90 -8.77
C ASP A 351 -8.46 -17.66 -9.18
N SER A 352 -8.21 -18.82 -8.57
CA SER A 352 -7.02 -19.64 -8.84
C SER A 352 -6.97 -20.22 -10.27
N ASN A 353 -8.03 -20.10 -11.06
CA ASN A 353 -8.13 -20.58 -12.44
C ASN A 353 -8.24 -19.43 -13.46
N ASP A 354 -7.87 -18.21 -13.07
CA ASP A 354 -7.95 -17.00 -13.90
C ASP A 354 -9.38 -16.55 -14.24
N ASN A 355 -10.40 -17.07 -13.56
CA ASN A 355 -11.78 -16.61 -13.77
C ASN A 355 -12.03 -15.32 -12.99
N TYR A 356 -12.64 -14.36 -13.67
CA TYR A 356 -13.00 -13.06 -13.09
C TYR A 356 -14.36 -12.59 -13.59
N SER A 357 -15.25 -12.23 -12.67
CA SER A 357 -16.54 -11.61 -12.92
C SER A 357 -16.49 -10.12 -12.57
N ASP A 358 -16.69 -9.24 -13.55
CA ASP A 358 -16.75 -7.79 -13.35
C ASP A 358 -18.16 -7.38 -12.86
N THR A 359 -18.48 -7.76 -11.63
CA THR A 359 -19.77 -7.49 -10.99
C THR A 359 -19.54 -6.84 -9.63
N ARG A 360 -20.26 -5.73 -9.39
CA ARG A 360 -20.12 -4.94 -8.15
C ARG A 360 -20.45 -5.75 -6.89
N GLU A 361 -21.34 -6.73 -7.00
CA GLU A 361 -21.73 -7.67 -5.95
C GLU A 361 -20.64 -8.67 -5.59
N ASN A 362 -19.75 -8.98 -6.53
CA ASN A 362 -18.62 -9.86 -6.27
C ASN A 362 -17.48 -9.06 -5.61
N VAL A 363 -17.69 -8.76 -4.33
CA VAL A 363 -16.78 -7.97 -3.50
C VAL A 363 -15.38 -8.55 -3.54
N GLU A 364 -15.22 -9.86 -3.40
CA GLU A 364 -13.89 -10.49 -3.37
C GLU A 364 -13.03 -10.17 -4.60
N GLN A 365 -13.63 -10.19 -5.79
CA GLN A 365 -12.89 -9.96 -7.04
C GLN A 365 -12.83 -8.47 -7.41
N ASN A 366 -13.84 -7.68 -7.04
CA ASN A 366 -14.00 -6.28 -7.45
C ASN A 366 -13.74 -5.26 -6.32
N GLU A 367 -13.34 -5.72 -5.14
CA GLU A 367 -12.87 -4.87 -4.05
C GLU A 367 -11.64 -4.09 -4.50
N VAL A 368 -11.56 -2.86 -4.03
CA VAL A 368 -10.45 -1.93 -4.24
C VAL A 368 -10.10 -1.32 -2.89
N THR A 369 -8.81 -1.25 -2.57
CA THR A 369 -8.34 -0.71 -1.28
C THR A 369 -7.06 0.09 -1.45
N THR A 370 -6.78 0.95 -0.47
CA THR A 370 -5.52 1.70 -0.45
C THR A 370 -4.29 0.78 -0.39
N ASP A 371 -4.37 -0.35 0.31
CA ASP A 371 -3.26 -1.30 0.42
C ASP A 371 -3.06 -2.15 -0.84
N TYR A 372 -4.11 -2.38 -1.64
CA TYR A 372 -4.00 -3.09 -2.93
C TYR A 372 -3.10 -2.32 -3.89
N ASN A 373 -3.23 -1.00 -3.91
CA ASN A 373 -2.45 -0.12 -4.79
C ASN A 373 -1.04 0.18 -4.26
N ALA A 374 -0.76 0.02 -2.97
CA ALA A 374 0.48 0.50 -2.37
C ALA A 374 1.74 -0.23 -2.89
N GLY A 375 1.76 -1.58 -2.77
CA GLY A 375 2.86 -2.38 -3.31
C GLY A 375 2.86 -2.40 -4.84
N PHE A 376 1.68 -2.36 -5.46
CA PHE A 376 1.54 -2.25 -6.92
C PHE A 376 2.20 -0.99 -7.47
N GLN A 377 1.88 0.19 -6.93
CA GLN A 377 2.44 1.46 -7.39
C GLN A 377 3.97 1.48 -7.24
N SER A 378 4.47 0.98 -6.10
CA SER A 378 5.91 0.89 -5.85
C SER A 378 6.62 -0.12 -6.76
N ALA A 379 5.98 -1.24 -7.10
CA ALA A 379 6.49 -2.19 -8.09
C ALA A 379 6.49 -1.63 -9.51
N VAL A 380 5.45 -0.89 -9.92
CA VAL A 380 5.41 -0.21 -11.22
C VAL A 380 6.53 0.81 -11.33
N ALA A 381 6.79 1.59 -10.28
CA ALA A 381 7.90 2.54 -10.24
C ALA A 381 9.25 1.82 -10.41
N ALA A 382 9.44 0.69 -9.71
CA ALA A 382 10.64 -0.15 -9.85
C ALA A 382 10.81 -0.69 -11.28
N LEU A 383 9.74 -1.16 -11.92
CA LEU A 383 9.76 -1.64 -13.30
C LEU A 383 10.00 -0.52 -14.31
N ARG A 384 9.53 0.70 -14.03
CA ARG A 384 9.81 1.87 -14.85
C ARG A 384 11.28 2.26 -14.81
N VAL A 385 11.92 2.19 -13.64
CA VAL A 385 13.38 2.33 -13.51
C VAL A 385 14.09 1.21 -14.30
N LEU A 386 13.70 -0.04 -14.06
CA LEU A 386 14.29 -1.21 -14.73
C LEU A 386 14.20 -1.12 -16.25
N ALA A 387 13.06 -0.69 -16.81
CA ALA A 387 12.86 -0.56 -18.25
C ALA A 387 13.75 0.53 -18.87
N LYS A 388 14.09 1.57 -18.10
CA LYS A 388 14.96 2.67 -18.55
C LYS A 388 16.45 2.32 -18.45
N THR A 389 16.86 1.68 -17.37
CA THR A 389 18.29 1.53 -17.02
C THR A 389 18.81 0.10 -17.21
N GLY A 390 17.93 -0.89 -17.37
CA GLY A 390 18.29 -2.30 -17.32
C GLY A 390 18.60 -2.82 -15.91
N SER A 391 18.42 -2.00 -14.86
CA SER A 391 18.64 -2.39 -13.47
C SER A 391 17.60 -1.79 -12.52
N VAL A 392 17.25 -2.50 -11.44
CA VAL A 392 16.44 -1.96 -10.33
C VAL A 392 17.30 -1.32 -9.24
N THR A 393 18.62 -1.18 -9.46
CA THR A 393 19.52 -0.54 -8.50
C THR A 393 19.07 0.88 -8.22
N SER A 394 18.79 1.15 -6.95
CA SER A 394 18.60 2.52 -6.48
C SER A 394 19.87 3.33 -6.82
N ASN A 395 19.72 4.42 -7.56
CA ASN A 395 20.82 5.35 -7.85
C ASN A 395 21.38 6.03 -6.58
N ARG A 396 20.76 5.81 -5.41
CA ARG A 396 21.43 6.05 -4.14
C ARG A 396 22.29 4.85 -3.78
N LYS A 397 23.60 5.01 -3.95
CA LYS A 397 24.47 4.74 -2.78
C LYS A 397 23.82 5.51 -1.64
N ILE A 398 23.46 4.86 -0.54
CA ILE A 398 23.19 5.58 0.71
C ILE A 398 24.49 6.32 1.02
N THR A 399 24.57 7.56 0.53
CA THR A 399 25.69 8.46 0.72
C THR A 399 25.18 9.36 1.81
N THR A 400 25.67 9.11 3.01
CA THR A 400 25.37 9.85 4.22
C THR A 400 25.71 11.33 4.04
N SER A 401 24.73 12.10 3.57
CA SER A 401 24.79 13.57 3.52
C SER A 401 23.45 14.07 4.05
N CYS A 402 23.51 14.76 5.19
CA CYS A 402 22.35 15.27 5.91
C CYS A 402 22.50 16.79 5.97
N GLU A 403 21.81 17.51 5.10
CA GLU A 403 21.61 18.95 5.27
C GLU A 403 20.49 19.17 6.29
N THR A 404 20.77 19.91 7.35
CA THR A 404 19.85 20.14 8.46
C THR A 404 18.79 21.18 8.10
N ASN A 405 17.51 20.83 8.29
CA ASN A 405 16.41 21.80 8.30
C ASN A 405 16.29 22.42 9.72
N PRO A 406 16.53 23.73 9.91
CA PRO A 406 16.62 24.37 11.23
C PRO A 406 15.33 24.31 12.07
N LYS A 407 14.17 24.01 11.47
CA LYS A 407 12.87 24.03 12.18
C LYS A 407 12.61 22.78 13.04
N LEU A 408 13.28 21.66 12.78
CA LEU A 408 13.10 20.41 13.55
C LEU A 408 13.87 20.39 14.88
N ALA A 409 14.93 21.20 15.00
CA ALA A 409 15.76 21.26 16.21
C ALA A 409 15.05 21.88 17.43
N ALA A 410 13.98 22.64 17.22
CA ALA A 410 13.27 23.37 18.29
C ALA A 410 12.24 22.51 19.05
N ILE A 411 11.82 21.35 18.52
CA ILE A 411 10.79 20.50 19.15
C ILE A 411 11.42 19.59 20.24
N ALA A 412 12.72 19.33 20.17
CA ALA A 412 13.40 18.39 21.06
C ALA A 412 13.72 18.91 22.47
N SER A 413 13.53 20.21 22.77
CA SER A 413 14.10 20.83 23.98
C SER A 413 13.17 20.98 25.18
N ASN A 414 11.85 20.72 25.09
CA ASN A 414 10.91 21.12 26.15
C ASN A 414 10.01 20.02 26.73
N THR A 415 10.57 18.89 27.18
CA THR A 415 9.80 17.94 28.00
C THR A 415 10.57 17.49 29.24
N THR A 416 10.29 18.12 30.39
CA THR A 416 10.60 17.57 31.71
C THR A 416 9.36 17.66 32.60
N ARG A 417 8.78 16.52 33.03
CA ARG A 417 8.22 16.41 34.39
C ARG A 417 7.92 15.00 34.90
N SER A 418 8.17 14.88 36.21
CA SER A 418 7.46 14.15 37.27
C SER A 418 7.51 12.63 37.30
N GLN A 419 8.24 12.12 38.30
CA GLN A 419 8.24 10.72 38.73
C GLN A 419 6.95 10.41 39.50
N ASP A 420 6.11 9.50 39.00
CA ASP A 420 5.57 8.42 39.82
C ASP A 420 5.04 7.23 38.99
N SER A 421 5.45 6.03 39.42
CA SER A 421 5.00 4.64 39.23
C SER A 421 4.57 4.02 37.86
N THR A 422 5.12 2.81 37.63
CA THR A 422 4.67 1.67 36.79
C THR A 422 4.78 1.66 35.25
N THR A 423 5.22 2.73 34.59
CA THR A 423 5.38 2.74 33.11
C THR A 423 6.83 2.48 32.67
N PRO A 424 7.12 1.72 31.60
CA PRO A 424 8.45 1.74 30.99
C PRO A 424 8.77 3.18 30.59
N SER A 425 9.81 3.76 31.19
CA SER A 425 10.19 5.15 30.96
C SER A 425 11.37 5.22 30.02
N VAL A 426 11.22 5.96 28.92
CA VAL A 426 12.32 6.33 28.04
C VAL A 426 12.98 7.58 28.64
N LYS A 427 14.19 7.44 29.17
CA LYS A 427 14.98 8.57 29.69
C LYS A 427 16.12 8.88 28.72
N VAL A 428 16.06 10.05 28.10
CA VAL A 428 17.18 10.63 27.36
C VAL A 428 18.13 11.24 28.39
N HIS A 429 19.36 10.73 28.49
CA HIS A 429 20.22 11.02 29.64
C HIS A 429 21.07 12.30 29.51
N GLU A 430 21.37 12.82 28.32
CA GLU A 430 22.02 14.13 28.10
C GLU A 430 22.28 14.37 26.59
N ALA A 431 22.30 15.63 26.15
CA ALA A 431 22.79 16.03 24.82
C ALA A 431 23.96 17.00 25.02
N PHE A 432 25.18 16.59 24.68
CA PHE A 432 26.36 17.46 24.76
C PHE A 432 26.53 18.27 23.48
N GLN A 433 26.73 19.59 23.60
CA GLN A 433 27.12 20.44 22.49
C GLN A 433 28.65 20.54 22.39
N GLY A 434 29.19 19.99 21.31
CA GLY A 434 30.58 20.12 20.88
C GLY A 434 30.87 19.09 19.79
N ASN A 435 31.24 19.57 18.60
CA ASN A 435 31.54 18.80 17.38
C ASN A 435 30.85 17.41 17.30
N TYR A 436 29.56 17.48 16.97
CA TYR A 436 28.72 16.47 16.29
C TYR A 436 28.81 15.01 16.77
N SER A 437 28.60 14.77 18.07
CA SER A 437 28.27 13.43 18.58
C SER A 437 26.98 13.47 19.39
N TYR A 438 25.96 12.74 18.96
CA TYR A 438 24.71 12.59 19.71
C TYR A 438 24.63 11.14 20.22
N LYS A 439 24.75 10.95 21.54
CA LYS A 439 24.49 9.63 22.15
C LYS A 439 23.03 9.56 22.57
N LEU A 440 22.24 8.75 21.87
CA LEU A 440 20.88 8.45 22.28
C LEU A 440 20.89 7.17 23.11
N LYS A 441 20.86 7.32 24.43
CA LYS A 441 20.72 6.17 25.33
C LYS A 441 19.25 5.86 25.53
N LEU A 442 18.79 4.71 25.02
CA LEU A 442 17.42 4.22 25.21
C LEU A 442 17.44 3.06 26.22
N THR A 443 17.08 3.36 27.47
CA THR A 443 16.95 2.34 28.52
C THR A 443 15.52 1.81 28.56
N LEU A 444 15.30 0.57 28.14
CA LEU A 444 14.00 -0.10 28.26
C LEU A 444 14.00 -0.91 29.57
N THR A 445 13.20 -0.48 30.55
CA THR A 445 13.08 -1.16 31.85
C THR A 445 11.71 -1.82 31.95
N PHE A 446 11.67 -3.15 31.99
CA PHE A 446 10.44 -3.93 32.17
C PHE A 446 10.24 -4.28 33.65
N SER A 447 9.01 -4.18 34.15
CA SER A 447 8.72 -4.53 35.55
C SER A 447 8.44 -6.04 35.69
N LYS A 448 9.38 -6.68 36.40
CA LYS A 448 9.39 -8.05 36.96
C LYS A 448 9.77 -9.22 36.03
N ASN A 449 10.82 -9.91 36.48
CA ASN A 449 11.33 -11.24 36.11
C ASN A 449 11.93 -11.48 34.71
N VAL A 450 12.47 -10.44 34.06
CA VAL A 450 13.42 -10.61 32.95
C VAL A 450 14.56 -9.61 33.10
N SER A 451 15.78 -10.05 32.83
CA SER A 451 17.01 -9.24 32.79
C SER A 451 16.82 -7.94 32.00
N SER A 452 17.24 -6.81 32.54
CA SER A 452 17.20 -5.52 31.84
C SER A 452 18.01 -5.59 30.54
N TRP A 453 17.39 -5.21 29.42
CA TRP A 453 18.07 -5.02 28.14
C TRP A 453 18.44 -3.55 28.00
N ASN A 454 19.74 -3.27 27.91
CA ASN A 454 20.21 -1.94 27.59
C ASN A 454 20.55 -1.91 26.10
N MET A 455 20.07 -0.88 25.40
CA MET A 455 20.43 -0.60 24.03
C MET A 455 21.08 0.78 24.01
N ASP A 456 22.40 0.81 23.88
CA ASP A 456 23.12 2.05 23.62
C ASP A 456 23.16 2.26 22.10
N LEU A 457 22.47 3.31 21.64
CA LEU A 457 22.56 3.79 20.25
C LEU A 457 23.55 4.94 20.23
N GLN A 458 24.75 4.67 19.73
CA GLN A 458 25.78 5.68 19.60
C GLN A 458 25.82 6.17 18.15
N PHE A 459 25.48 7.44 17.96
CA PHE A 459 25.69 8.15 16.70
C PHE A 459 26.93 9.02 16.85
N SER A 460 28.05 8.55 16.29
CA SER A 460 29.27 9.37 16.20
C SER A 460 29.48 9.80 14.75
N TYR A 461 29.61 11.10 14.55
CA TYR A 461 29.98 11.70 13.27
C TYR A 461 31.38 12.31 13.40
N ASP A 462 32.21 12.00 12.43
CA ASP A 462 33.36 12.82 12.07
C ASP A 462 33.30 13.03 10.55
N VAL A 463 33.90 14.10 10.05
CA VAL A 463 33.73 14.76 8.74
C VAL A 463 33.87 13.82 7.51
N THR A 464 34.20 12.55 7.71
CA THR A 464 34.41 11.55 6.67
C THR A 464 33.61 10.25 6.83
N ASN A 465 32.92 9.99 7.95
CA ASN A 465 32.16 8.74 8.17
C ASN A 465 30.99 8.92 9.16
N ILE A 466 29.87 8.24 8.89
CA ILE A 466 28.87 7.92 9.93
C ILE A 466 29.18 6.52 10.44
N GLN A 467 29.46 6.40 11.74
CA GLN A 467 29.47 5.11 12.42
C GLN A 467 28.19 4.97 13.25
N VAL A 468 27.39 3.98 12.91
CA VAL A 468 26.29 3.51 13.76
C VAL A 468 26.76 2.23 14.42
N SER A 469 27.06 2.31 15.71
CA SER A 469 27.34 1.13 16.52
C SER A 469 26.13 0.82 17.39
N PHE A 470 25.69 -0.43 17.31
CA PHE A 470 24.68 -0.98 18.20
C PHE A 470 25.37 -1.98 19.12
N SER A 471 25.05 -1.89 20.40
CA SER A 471 25.51 -2.84 21.39
C SER A 471 24.33 -3.19 22.28
N LEU A 472 23.86 -4.42 22.10
CA LEU A 472 22.88 -5.03 22.99
C LEU A 472 23.64 -5.76 24.09
N TRP A 473 23.33 -5.46 25.35
CA TRP A 473 23.77 -6.29 26.45
C TRP A 473 22.69 -6.44 27.51
N THR A 474 22.66 -7.63 28.10
CA THR A 474 21.89 -7.91 29.30
C THR A 474 22.74 -7.58 30.50
N LYS A 475 22.24 -6.76 31.43
CA LYS A 475 22.86 -6.70 32.76
C LYS A 475 22.38 -7.94 33.52
N LYS A 476 23.26 -8.94 33.69
CA LYS A 476 23.01 -9.95 34.72
C LYS A 476 23.12 -9.23 36.07
N SER A 477 22.14 -9.48 36.93
CA SER A 477 22.07 -8.96 38.30
C SER A 477 23.36 -9.21 39.06
#